data_AF-A0A3N5G3X7-F1
#
_entry.id   AF-A0A3N5G3X7-F1
#
_cell.length_a   1.000
_cell.length_b   1.000
_cell.length_c   1.000
_cell.angle_alpha   90.00
_cell.angle_beta   90.00
_cell.angle_gamma   90.00
#
_symmetry.space_group_name_H-M   'P 1'
#
loop_
_entity.id
_entity.type
_entity.pdbx_description
1 polymer ?
#
loop_
_entity_poly.entity_id
_entity_poly.type
_entity_poly.pdbx_seq_one_letter_code
_entity_poly.pdbx_strand_id
1 'polypeptide(L)'
;MDFSIASILLLDGVTNGAIYALLAMAIVLLFAVTRVIFIPQGEYVAFGALTLGLFQLGQVPGTVWLLLCLAGLAAFLDLVADLRARRPLAATALRAARTLAFPVAVSALAIWLAPQKPLLLVQALLTLALVTPFGSLVYRLAYRSLADASVLVLLIVS
;
A
#
# COMPACT_ATOMS: atom_id res chain seq x y z
N MET A 1 -47.76 9.08 10.80
CA MET A 1 -46.65 9.63 9.98
C MET A 1 -47.21 10.82 9.21
N ASP A 2 -46.57 11.97 9.32
CA ASP A 2 -46.93 13.16 8.53
C ASP A 2 -46.33 13.05 7.12
N PHE A 3 -47.02 13.60 6.11
CA PHE A 3 -46.60 13.58 4.70
C PHE A 3 -45.24 14.29 4.51
N SER A 4 -44.97 15.30 5.33
CA SER A 4 -43.65 15.98 5.39
C SER A 4 -42.53 15.03 5.81
N ILE A 5 -42.74 14.21 6.84
CA ILE A 5 -41.73 13.25 7.32
C ILE A 5 -41.54 12.14 6.28
N ALA A 6 -42.64 11.64 5.70
CA ALA A 6 -42.59 10.61 4.67
C ALA A 6 -41.82 11.07 3.42
N SER A 7 -42.03 12.30 2.96
CA SER A 7 -41.35 12.86 1.79
C SER A 7 -39.85 13.09 2.02
N ILE A 8 -39.45 13.57 3.20
CA ILE A 8 -38.03 13.73 3.57
C ILE A 8 -37.32 12.37 3.61
N LEU A 9 -37.91 11.38 4.27
CA LEU A 9 -37.34 10.03 4.35
C LEU A 9 -37.26 9.35 2.97
N LEU A 10 -38.25 9.58 2.10
CA LEU A 10 -38.23 9.05 0.73
C LEU A 10 -37.12 9.68 -0.10
N LEU A 11 -36.96 11.00 -0.04
CA LEU A 11 -35.88 11.69 -0.75
C LEU A 11 -34.50 11.25 -0.25
N ASP A 12 -34.33 11.15 1.07
CA ASP A 12 -33.09 10.67 1.69
C ASP A 12 -32.78 9.22 1.29
N GLY A 13 -33.79 8.34 1.34
CA GLY A 13 -33.66 6.95 0.90
C GLY A 13 -33.29 6.82 -0.58
N VAL A 14 -33.93 7.59 -1.46
CA VAL A 14 -33.62 7.60 -2.90
C VAL A 14 -32.23 8.15 -3.16
N THR A 15 -31.84 9.24 -2.49
CA THR A 15 -30.55 9.89 -2.69
C THR A 15 -29.41 9.00 -2.21
N ASN A 16 -29.49 8.48 -0.98
CA ASN A 16 -28.50 7.55 -0.45
C ASN A 16 -28.47 6.25 -1.25
N GLY A 17 -29.64 5.72 -1.63
CA GLY A 17 -29.75 4.55 -2.49
C GLY A 17 -29.07 4.75 -3.85
N ALA A 18 -29.25 5.92 -4.47
CA ALA A 18 -28.58 6.27 -5.72
C ALA A 18 -27.05 6.37 -5.55
N ILE A 19 -26.56 6.95 -4.45
CA ILE A 19 -25.12 7.02 -4.14
C ILE A 19 -24.54 5.60 -4.02
N TYR A 20 -25.19 4.71 -3.26
CA TYR A 20 -24.72 3.33 -3.11
C TYR A 20 -24.82 2.53 -4.41
N ALA A 21 -25.85 2.74 -5.22
CA ALA A 21 -25.98 2.10 -6.53
C ALA A 21 -24.87 2.54 -7.49
N LEU A 22 -24.56 3.85 -7.52
CA LEU A 22 -23.45 4.38 -8.31
C LEU A 22 -22.10 3.87 -7.82
N LEU A 23 -21.90 3.80 -6.50
CA LEU A 23 -20.68 3.23 -5.91
C LEU A 23 -20.51 1.75 -6.28
N ALA A 24 -21.57 0.96 -6.17
CA ALA A 24 -21.57 -0.45 -6.57
C ALA A 24 -21.26 -0.59 -8.07
N MET A 25 -21.90 0.20 -8.93
CA MET A 25 -21.64 0.17 -10.36
C MET A 25 -20.19 0.57 -10.69
N ALA A 26 -19.65 1.58 -10.00
CA ALA A 26 -18.25 1.98 -10.18
C ALA A 26 -17.27 0.85 -9.82
N ILE A 27 -17.50 0.15 -8.71
CA ILE A 27 -16.67 -1.00 -8.29
C ILE A 27 -16.76 -2.14 -9.32
N VAL A 28 -17.98 -2.45 -9.80
CA VAL A 28 -18.19 -3.49 -10.83
C VAL A 28 -17.51 -3.13 -12.16
N LEU A 29 -17.62 -1.87 -12.61
CA LEU A 29 -16.94 -1.39 -13.81
C LEU A 29 -15.42 -1.45 -13.66
N LEU A 30 -14.90 -1.01 -12.50
CA LEU A 30 -13.47 -1.07 -12.22
C LEU A 30 -12.98 -2.52 -12.30
N PHE A 31 -13.69 -3.48 -11.68
CA PHE A 31 -13.38 -4.90 -11.80
C PHE A 31 -13.43 -5.38 -13.25
N ALA A 32 -14.49 -5.04 -13.99
CA ALA A 32 -14.69 -5.50 -15.36
C ALA A 32 -13.56 -5.05 -16.30
N VAL A 33 -13.05 -3.82 -16.11
CA VAL A 33 -11.99 -3.26 -16.95
C VAL A 33 -10.60 -3.69 -16.48
N THR A 34 -10.32 -3.61 -15.18
CA THR A 34 -8.95 -3.80 -14.65
C THR A 34 -8.66 -5.23 -14.20
N ARG A 35 -9.69 -6.05 -13.98
CA ARG A 35 -9.65 -7.44 -13.50
C ARG A 35 -8.93 -7.66 -12.17
N VAL A 36 -8.36 -6.62 -11.54
CA VAL A 36 -7.68 -6.65 -10.24
C VAL A 36 -8.08 -5.39 -9.47
N ILE A 37 -8.90 -5.53 -8.43
CA ILE A 37 -9.28 -4.40 -7.56
C ILE A 37 -8.37 -4.43 -6.34
N PHE A 38 -7.13 -3.93 -6.47
CA PHE A 38 -6.33 -3.63 -5.29
C PHE A 38 -6.47 -2.14 -4.94
N ILE A 39 -7.38 -1.81 -4.02
CA ILE A 39 -7.59 -0.45 -3.49
C ILE A 39 -7.27 -0.42 -1.98
N PRO A 40 -5.98 -0.48 -1.59
CA PRO A 40 -5.55 -0.35 -0.20
C PRO A 40 -5.62 1.12 0.28
N GLN A 41 -6.77 1.79 0.09
CA GLN A 41 -6.95 3.19 0.48
C GLN A 41 -6.95 3.34 2.00
N GLY A 42 -7.71 2.50 2.71
CA GLY A 42 -7.78 2.58 4.17
C GLY A 42 -6.47 2.19 4.85
N GLU A 43 -5.80 1.15 4.36
CA GLU A 43 -4.62 0.57 4.99
C GLU A 43 -3.40 1.50 4.91
N TYR A 44 -3.12 2.07 3.74
CA TYR A 44 -2.00 3.02 3.62
C TYR A 44 -2.25 4.33 4.37
N VAL A 45 -3.50 4.78 4.44
CA VAL A 45 -3.88 5.93 5.29
C VAL A 45 -3.67 5.60 6.76
N ALA A 46 -4.08 4.42 7.21
CA ALA A 46 -3.86 3.95 8.57
C ALA A 46 -2.37 3.83 8.91
N PHE A 47 -1.56 3.22 8.03
CA PHE A 47 -0.11 3.15 8.20
C PHE A 47 0.54 4.54 8.25
N GLY A 48 0.07 5.48 7.44
CA GLY A 48 0.51 6.88 7.50
C GLY A 48 0.21 7.51 8.85
N ALA A 49 -1.04 7.43 9.32
CA ALA A 49 -1.45 7.97 10.62
C ALA A 49 -0.68 7.36 11.79
N LEU A 50 -0.53 6.03 11.81
CA LEU A 50 0.22 5.31 12.86
C LEU A 50 1.69 5.67 12.86
N THR A 51 2.31 5.78 11.69
CA THR A 51 3.73 6.16 11.55
C THR A 51 3.97 7.57 12.08
N LEU A 52 3.14 8.52 11.67
CA LEU A 52 3.23 9.89 12.13
C LEU A 52 2.99 10.00 13.65
N GLY A 53 1.99 9.27 14.17
CA GLY A 53 1.72 9.22 15.60
C GLY A 53 2.89 8.68 16.42
N LEU A 54 3.57 7.63 15.95
CA LEU A 54 4.75 7.09 16.61
C LEU A 54 5.95 8.04 16.56
N PHE A 55 6.15 8.77 15.45
CA PHE A 55 7.17 9.83 15.39
C PHE A 55 6.92 10.95 16.40
N GLN A 56 5.66 11.33 16.64
CA GLN A 56 5.31 12.32 17.68
C GLN A 56 5.64 11.83 19.09
N LEU A 57 5.50 10.52 19.33
CA LEU A 57 5.91 9.88 20.59
C LEU A 57 7.44 9.73 20.71
N GLY A 58 8.21 10.07 19.67
CA GLY A 58 9.67 9.88 19.64
C GLY A 58 10.09 8.42 19.49
N GLN A 59 9.17 7.56 19.05
CA GLN A 59 9.38 6.13 18.90
C GLN A 59 9.64 5.78 17.43
N VAL A 60 10.44 4.74 17.21
CA VAL A 60 10.66 4.20 15.87
C VAL A 60 9.36 3.56 15.38
N PRO A 61 8.79 4.00 14.24
CA PRO A 61 7.56 3.42 13.72
C PRO A 61 7.71 1.95 13.32
N GLY A 62 6.72 1.12 13.64
CA GLY A 62 6.71 -0.29 13.23
C GLY A 62 6.73 -0.49 11.70
N THR A 63 6.31 0.52 10.93
CA THR A 63 6.36 0.53 9.46
C THR A 63 7.78 0.45 8.90
N VAL A 64 8.79 0.85 9.67
CA VAL A 64 10.21 0.68 9.30
C VAL A 64 10.56 -0.80 9.13
N TRP A 65 10.17 -1.63 10.09
CA TRP A 65 10.46 -3.08 10.07
C TRP A 65 9.69 -3.77 8.96
N LEU A 66 8.42 -3.40 8.78
CA LEU A 66 7.59 -3.90 7.69
C LEU A 66 8.23 -3.61 6.31
N LEU A 67 8.75 -2.39 6.13
CA LEU A 67 9.40 -1.98 4.88
C LEU A 67 10.65 -2.80 4.59
N LEU A 68 11.50 -3.00 5.61
CA LEU A 68 12.70 -3.80 5.48
C LEU A 68 12.38 -5.27 5.18
N CYS A 69 11.36 -5.84 5.82
CA CYS A 69 10.90 -7.20 5.55
C CYS A 69 10.42 -7.35 4.10
N LEU A 70 9.57 -6.44 3.61
CA LEU A 70 9.07 -6.47 2.22
C LEU A 70 10.20 -6.28 1.20
N ALA A 71 11.10 -5.32 1.44
CA ALA A 71 12.25 -5.09 0.57
C ALA A 71 13.21 -6.29 0.55
N GLY A 72 13.48 -6.87 1.72
CA GLY A 72 14.30 -8.06 1.87
C GLY A 72 13.71 -9.27 1.15
N LEU A 73 12.41 -9.50 1.30
CA LEU A 73 11.70 -10.58 0.59
C LEU A 73 11.76 -10.38 -0.94
N ALA A 74 11.54 -9.14 -1.41
CA ALA A 74 11.60 -8.84 -2.84
C ALA A 74 13.00 -9.10 -3.42
N ALA A 75 14.06 -8.68 -2.73
CA ALA A 75 15.42 -8.96 -3.17
C ALA A 75 15.81 -10.43 -3.06
N PHE A 76 15.30 -11.15 -2.05
CA PHE A 76 15.51 -12.59 -1.95
C PHE A 76 14.89 -13.33 -3.13
N LEU A 77 13.65 -12.98 -3.52
CA LEU A 77 13.01 -13.57 -4.69
C LEU A 77 13.74 -13.22 -5.99
N ASP A 78 14.20 -11.97 -6.15
CA ASP A 78 15.02 -11.56 -7.31
C ASP A 78 16.32 -12.38 -7.37
N LEU A 79 16.99 -12.58 -6.23
CA LEU A 79 18.21 -13.39 -6.13
C LEU A 79 17.96 -14.85 -6.52
N VAL A 80 16.90 -15.47 -6.00
CA VAL A 80 16.54 -16.86 -6.33
C VAL A 80 16.21 -17.00 -7.83
N ALA A 81 15.50 -16.05 -8.42
CA ALA A 81 15.18 -16.05 -9.84
C ALA A 81 16.44 -15.92 -10.72
N ASP A 82 17.34 -15.00 -10.37
CA ASP A 82 18.58 -14.77 -11.11
C ASP A 82 19.57 -15.96 -11.00
N LEU A 83 19.63 -16.60 -9.84
CA LEU A 83 20.42 -17.83 -9.63
C LEU A 83 19.89 -18.98 -10.51
N ARG A 84 18.57 -19.17 -10.60
CA ARG A 84 17.96 -20.16 -11.51
C ARG A 84 18.26 -19.84 -12.97
N ALA A 85 18.28 -18.56 -13.34
CA ALA A 85 18.58 -18.09 -14.69
C ALA A 85 20.09 -18.03 -15.01
N ARG A 86 20.97 -18.46 -14.09
CA ARG A 86 22.45 -18.43 -14.21
C ARG A 86 22.99 -17.05 -14.62
N ARG A 87 22.37 -15.98 -14.14
CA ARG A 87 22.82 -14.60 -14.41
C ARG A 87 24.10 -14.28 -13.62
N PRO A 88 24.95 -13.36 -14.13
CA PRO A 88 26.17 -12.98 -13.42
C PRO A 88 25.83 -12.33 -12.08
N LEU A 89 26.45 -12.83 -11.01
CA LEU A 89 26.22 -12.41 -9.62
C LEU A 89 26.38 -10.89 -9.42
N ALA A 90 27.30 -10.25 -10.15
CA ALA A 90 27.51 -8.80 -10.09
C ALA A 90 26.28 -8.00 -10.57
N ALA A 91 25.58 -8.47 -11.62
CA ALA A 91 24.39 -7.80 -12.12
C ALA A 91 23.20 -7.97 -11.15
N THR A 92 23.08 -9.15 -10.54
CA THR A 92 22.07 -9.44 -9.52
C THR A 92 22.29 -8.62 -8.26
N ALA A 93 23.52 -8.52 -7.78
CA ALA A 93 23.89 -7.69 -6.64
C ALA A 93 23.57 -6.21 -6.88
N LEU A 94 23.87 -5.68 -8.07
CA LEU A 94 23.53 -4.30 -8.42
C LEU A 94 22.01 -4.06 -8.46
N ARG A 95 21.23 -5.04 -8.94
CA ARG A 95 19.78 -4.96 -8.99
C ARG A 95 19.15 -4.99 -7.61
N ALA A 96 19.60 -5.92 -6.76
CA ALA A 96 19.20 -6.01 -5.36
C ALA A 96 19.60 -4.75 -4.57
N ALA A 97 20.79 -4.21 -4.82
CA ALA A 97 21.24 -2.96 -4.21
C ALA A 97 20.31 -1.79 -4.61
N ARG A 98 19.90 -1.69 -5.87
CA ARG A 98 18.96 -0.64 -6.31
C ARG A 98 17.58 -0.78 -5.67
N THR A 99 17.08 -2.01 -5.50
CA THR A 99 15.78 -2.23 -4.85
C THR A 99 15.82 -2.00 -3.34
N LEU A 100 16.94 -2.29 -2.67
CA LEU A 100 17.11 -2.05 -1.24
C LEU A 100 17.55 -0.63 -0.88
N ALA A 101 18.27 0.07 -1.77
CA ALA A 101 18.90 1.35 -1.45
C ALA A 101 17.91 2.36 -0.88
N PHE A 102 16.77 2.55 -1.54
CA PHE A 102 15.77 3.51 -1.09
C PHE A 102 15.08 3.07 0.22
N PRO A 103 14.48 1.86 0.33
CA PRO A 103 13.91 1.37 1.57
C PRO A 103 14.87 1.43 2.77
N VAL A 104 16.11 0.97 2.60
CA VAL A 104 17.11 0.94 3.67
C VAL A 104 17.53 2.35 4.08
N ALA A 105 17.76 3.25 3.12
CA ALA A 105 18.13 4.63 3.42
C ALA A 105 17.02 5.36 4.20
N VAL A 106 15.76 5.23 3.78
CA VAL A 106 14.64 5.87 4.45
C VAL A 106 14.42 5.26 5.84
N SER A 107 14.52 3.93 5.98
CA SER A 107 14.46 3.24 7.28
C SER A 107 15.56 3.69 8.24
N ALA A 108 16.80 3.82 7.77
CA ALA A 108 17.92 4.29 8.59
C ALA A 108 17.71 5.74 9.06
N LEU A 109 17.26 6.62 8.15
CA LEU A 109 16.91 8.00 8.50
C LEU A 109 15.76 8.04 9.51
N ALA A 110 14.72 7.23 9.33
CA ALA A 110 13.60 7.16 10.26
C ALA A 110 14.03 6.72 11.67
N ILE A 111 14.89 5.70 11.78
CA ILE A 111 15.42 5.22 13.07
C ILE A 111 16.27 6.31 13.74
N TRP A 112 17.09 7.01 12.97
CA TRP A 112 17.99 8.04 13.51
C TRP A 112 17.26 9.32 13.93
N LEU A 113 16.26 9.76 13.16
CA LEU A 113 15.49 10.97 13.45
C LEU A 113 14.33 10.74 14.43
N ALA A 114 13.80 9.52 14.57
CA ALA A 114 12.65 9.26 15.45
C ALA A 114 12.85 9.76 16.90
N PRO A 115 13.97 9.50 17.59
CA PRO A 115 14.18 9.98 18.96
C PRO A 115 14.39 11.50 19.05
N GLN A 116 14.80 12.13 17.96
CA GLN A 116 15.15 13.55 17.91
C GLN A 116 13.93 14.47 17.79
N LYS A 117 12.72 13.90 17.61
CA LYS A 117 11.45 14.63 17.45
C LYS A 117 11.58 15.85 16.52
N PRO A 118 11.94 15.63 15.23
CA PRO A 118 12.13 16.72 14.29
C PRO A 118 10.81 17.47 14.03
N LEU A 119 10.88 18.62 13.36
CA LEU A 119 9.67 19.38 12.99
C LEU A 119 8.63 18.48 12.29
N LEU A 120 7.35 18.79 12.51
CA LEU A 120 6.22 18.03 11.99
C LEU A 120 6.30 17.80 10.48
N LEU A 121 6.77 18.79 9.71
CA LEU A 121 6.97 18.66 8.27
C LEU A 121 7.95 17.53 7.91
N VAL A 122 9.06 17.40 8.66
CA VAL A 122 10.05 16.33 8.45
C VAL A 122 9.45 14.97 8.79
N GLN A 123 8.67 14.88 9.87
CA GLN A 123 7.97 13.65 10.24
C GLN A 123 6.96 13.23 9.17
N ALA A 124 6.22 14.19 8.60
CA ALA A 124 5.27 13.94 7.52
C ALA A 124 5.98 13.45 6.25
N LEU A 125 7.09 14.09 5.86
CA LEU A 125 7.89 13.66 4.71
C LEU A 125 8.49 12.27 4.91
N LEU A 126 9.02 11.96 6.09
CA LEU A 126 9.53 10.63 6.42
C LEU A 126 8.42 9.58 6.41
N THR A 127 7.23 9.92 6.90
CA THR A 127 6.05 9.05 6.88
C THR A 127 5.66 8.71 5.45
N LEU A 128 5.57 9.72 4.58
CA LEU A 128 5.30 9.50 3.15
C LEU A 128 6.39 8.63 2.50
N ALA A 129 7.66 8.95 2.75
CA ALA A 129 8.78 8.18 2.21
C ALA A 129 8.79 6.71 2.66
N LEU A 130 8.30 6.41 3.87
CA LEU A 130 8.15 5.04 4.37
C LEU A 130 6.95 4.31 3.77
N VAL A 131 5.80 4.98 3.65
CA VAL A 131 4.53 4.35 3.23
C VAL A 131 4.43 4.18 1.71
N THR A 132 4.90 5.16 0.93
CA THR A 132 4.88 5.10 -0.55
C THR A 132 5.48 3.82 -1.15
N PRO A 133 6.65 3.32 -0.72
CA PRO A 133 7.23 2.10 -1.30
C PRO A 133 6.43 0.82 -1.00
N PHE A 134 5.53 0.81 -0.01
CA PHE A 134 4.70 -0.37 0.26
C PHE A 134 3.85 -0.76 -0.93
N GLY A 135 3.23 0.21 -1.61
CA GLY A 135 2.40 -0.07 -2.79
C GLY A 135 3.17 -0.82 -3.88
N SER A 136 4.37 -0.36 -4.20
CA SER A 136 5.21 -1.00 -5.23
C SER A 136 5.69 -2.39 -4.79
N LEU A 137 6.11 -2.53 -3.53
CA LEU A 137 6.62 -3.81 -3.01
C LEU A 137 5.52 -4.86 -2.89
N VAL A 138 4.36 -4.51 -2.33
CA VAL A 138 3.21 -5.41 -2.20
C VAL A 138 2.71 -5.82 -3.58
N TYR A 139 2.58 -4.88 -4.52
CA TYR A 139 2.21 -5.21 -5.89
C TYR A 139 3.17 -6.21 -6.53
N ARG A 140 4.49 -5.99 -6.39
CA ARG A 140 5.50 -6.89 -6.94
C ARG A 140 5.48 -8.28 -6.29
N LEU A 141 5.25 -8.36 -4.99
CA LEU A 141 5.32 -9.60 -4.22
C LEU A 141 4.06 -10.45 -4.34
N ALA A 142 2.89 -9.83 -4.30
CA ALA A 142 1.60 -10.55 -4.28
C ALA A 142 0.93 -10.60 -5.66
N TYR A 143 0.89 -9.48 -6.38
CA TYR A 143 0.04 -9.35 -7.58
C TYR A 143 0.76 -9.69 -8.88
N ARG A 144 2.08 -9.45 -8.98
CA ARG A 144 2.82 -9.74 -10.22
C ARG A 144 2.74 -11.21 -10.63
N SER A 145 2.75 -12.15 -9.68
CA SER A 145 2.61 -13.59 -9.96
C SER A 145 1.20 -13.99 -10.40
N LEU A 146 0.21 -13.15 -10.13
CA LEU A 146 -1.20 -13.41 -10.42
C LEU A 146 -1.65 -12.78 -11.75
N ALA A 147 -0.78 -12.06 -12.46
CA ALA A 147 -1.13 -11.34 -13.68
C ALA A 147 -1.77 -12.25 -14.76
N ASP A 148 -1.36 -13.52 -14.82
CA ASP A 148 -1.89 -14.52 -15.77
C ASP A 148 -2.97 -15.43 -15.16
N ALA A 149 -3.43 -15.16 -13.93
CA ALA A 149 -4.43 -15.97 -13.26
C ALA A 149 -5.84 -15.76 -13.84
N SER A 150 -6.73 -16.74 -13.61
CA SER A 150 -8.12 -16.64 -14.08
C SER A 150 -8.86 -15.49 -13.39
N VAL A 151 -9.88 -14.96 -14.07
CA VAL A 151 -10.70 -13.85 -13.55
C VAL A 151 -11.30 -14.17 -12.17
N LEU A 152 -11.67 -15.43 -11.92
CA LEU A 152 -12.15 -15.87 -10.61
C LEU A 152 -11.08 -15.77 -9.51
N VAL A 153 -9.82 -16.12 -9.81
CA VAL A 153 -8.72 -16.01 -8.85
C VAL A 153 -8.44 -14.54 -8.54
N LEU A 154 -8.42 -13.70 -9.58
CA LEU A 154 -8.22 -12.26 -9.40
C LEU A 154 -9.37 -11.61 -8.61
N LEU A 155 -10.62 -12.06 -8.80
CA LEU A 155 -11.76 -11.63 -8.01
C LEU A 155 -11.61 -12.01 -6.52
N ILE A 156 -11.13 -13.21 -6.22
CA ILE A 156 -10.99 -13.70 -4.83
C ILE A 156 -9.85 -12.99 -4.09
N VAL A 157 -8.77 -12.60 -4.80
CA VAL A 157 -7.61 -11.93 -4.20
C VAL A 157 -7.79 -10.41 -4.09
N SER A 158 -8.74 -9.84 -4.83
CA SER A 158 -9.11 -8.43 -4.73
C SER A 158 -9.96 -8.16 -3.50
#